data_AF-M3GY96-F1
#
_entry.id   AF-M3GY96-F1
#
_cell.length_a   1.000
_cell.length_b   1.000
_cell.length_c   1.000
_cell.angle_alpha   90.00
_cell.angle_beta   90.00
_cell.angle_gamma   90.00
#
_symmetry.space_group_name_H-M   'P 1'
#
loop_
_entity.id
_entity.type
_entity.pdbx_description
1 polymer ?
#
loop_
_entity_poly.entity_id
_entity_poly.type
_entity_poly.pdbx_seq_one_letter_code
_entity_poly.pdbx_strand_id
1 'polypeptide(L)'
;MLVLFFLYQDGKKVERFILDNLPFSKQLEEQVGRKLTAAVQTVIRGNLIISILQGTAIYILLWIAGISSPFLYASLAAFFSIIPVVGTSAVWLPIGLYILFLENNPMMAIFLWEVDYSFT
;
A
#
# COMPACT_ATOMS: atom_id res chain seq x y z
N MET A 1 1.29 -2.29 -25.93
CA MET A 1 0.15 -2.76 -26.76
C MET A 1 0.59 -3.75 -27.83
N LEU A 2 1.47 -3.40 -28.77
CA LEU A 2 1.95 -4.35 -29.81
C LEU A 2 2.64 -5.61 -29.24
N VAL A 3 3.46 -5.48 -28.19
CA VAL A 3 4.13 -6.63 -27.55
C VAL A 3 3.13 -7.62 -26.95
N LEU A 4 2.11 -7.14 -26.23
CA LEU A 4 1.03 -7.97 -25.68
C LEU A 4 0.19 -8.62 -26.80
N PHE A 5 -0.02 -7.92 -27.91
CA PHE A 5 -0.75 -8.43 -29.07
C PHE A 5 0.01 -9.56 -29.79
N PHE A 6 1.33 -9.42 -30.00
CA PHE A 6 2.18 -10.49 -30.52
C PHE A 6 2.27 -11.68 -29.56
N LEU A 7 2.35 -11.43 -28.24
CA LEU A 7 2.36 -12.47 -27.21
C LEU A 7 1.05 -13.27 -27.19
N TYR A 8 -0.09 -12.65 -27.53
CA TYR A 8 -1.39 -13.30 -27.60
C TYR A 8 -1.58 -14.07 -28.93
N GLN A 9 -1.02 -13.58 -30.04
CA GLN A 9 -1.14 -14.19 -31.36
C GLN A 9 -0.25 -15.44 -31.55
N ASP A 10 0.99 -15.42 -31.07
CA ASP A 10 1.91 -16.57 -31.05
C ASP A 10 1.90 -17.33 -29.70
N GLY A 11 0.93 -16.98 -28.83
CA GLY A 11 0.87 -17.40 -27.43
C GLY A 11 0.97 -18.90 -27.23
N LYS A 12 0.42 -19.73 -28.11
CA LYS A 12 0.48 -21.20 -27.96
C LYS A 12 1.87 -21.79 -28.20
N LYS A 13 2.70 -21.16 -29.04
CA LYS A 13 4.09 -21.59 -29.28
C LYS A 13 5.01 -21.10 -28.16
N VAL A 14 4.79 -19.88 -27.70
CA VAL A 14 5.52 -19.28 -26.57
C VAL A 14 5.18 -19.98 -25.26
N GLU A 15 3.90 -20.30 -25.02
CA GLU A 15 3.41 -21.06 -23.87
C GLU A 15 4.04 -22.44 -23.80
N ARG A 16 4.06 -23.21 -24.90
CA ARG A 16 4.74 -24.52 -24.94
C ARG A 16 6.24 -24.42 -24.78
N PHE A 17 6.89 -23.45 -25.43
CA PHE A 17 8.33 -23.24 -25.25
C PHE A 17 8.69 -22.88 -23.81
N ILE A 18 7.88 -22.03 -23.15
CA ILE A 18 8.00 -21.68 -21.74
C ILE A 18 7.75 -22.92 -20.88
N LEU A 19 6.67 -23.67 -21.05
CA LEU A 19 6.35 -24.84 -20.23
C LEU A 19 7.35 -26.00 -20.38
N ASP A 20 7.88 -26.21 -21.59
CA ASP A 20 8.83 -27.29 -21.89
C ASP A 20 10.28 -26.94 -21.47
N ASN A 21 10.62 -25.64 -21.37
CA ASN A 21 11.94 -25.18 -20.92
C ASN A 21 11.95 -24.57 -19.51
N LEU A 22 10.80 -24.26 -18.91
CA LEU A 22 10.70 -23.94 -17.49
C LEU A 22 10.86 -25.26 -16.74
N PRO A 23 11.92 -25.41 -15.94
CA PRO A 23 11.93 -26.45 -14.94
C PRO A 23 10.93 -26.01 -13.86
N PHE A 24 9.64 -26.32 -14.03
CA PHE A 24 8.68 -26.42 -12.92
C PHE A 24 9.06 -27.61 -12.02
N SER A 25 10.34 -27.72 -11.68
CA SER A 25 10.79 -28.55 -10.58
C SER A 25 10.12 -27.96 -9.33
N LYS A 26 9.51 -28.82 -8.51
CA LYS A 26 8.97 -28.44 -7.19
C LYS A 26 9.93 -27.55 -6.40
N GLN A 27 11.23 -27.71 -6.62
CA GLN A 27 12.29 -26.89 -6.06
C GLN A 27 12.20 -25.39 -6.41
N LEU A 28 11.85 -25.01 -7.65
CA LEU A 28 11.71 -23.61 -8.04
C LEU A 28 10.44 -22.99 -7.44
N GLU A 29 9.32 -23.70 -7.48
CA GLU A 29 8.06 -23.27 -6.87
C GLU A 29 8.21 -23.05 -5.35
N GLU A 30 8.86 -23.98 -4.67
CA GLU A 30 9.18 -23.83 -3.25
C GLU A 30 10.15 -22.68 -2.96
N GLN A 31 11.17 -22.48 -3.80
CA GLN A 31 12.11 -21.37 -3.64
C GLN A 31 11.43 -20.01 -3.82
N VAL A 32 10.56 -19.89 -4.82
CA VAL A 32 9.75 -18.68 -5.06
C VAL A 32 8.79 -18.45 -3.91
N GLY A 33 8.06 -19.48 -3.46
CA GLY A 33 7.16 -19.40 -2.32
C GLY A 33 7.85 -18.98 -1.03
N ARG A 34 9.04 -19.54 -0.74
CA ARG A 34 9.87 -19.13 0.41
C ARG A 34 10.34 -17.67 0.30
N LYS A 35 10.80 -17.24 -0.87
CA LYS A 35 11.22 -15.84 -1.09
C LYS A 35 10.05 -14.87 -0.95
N LEU A 36 8.88 -15.21 -1.49
CA LEU A 36 7.68 -14.40 -1.37
C LEU A 36 7.22 -14.30 0.09
N THR A 37 7.20 -15.43 0.81
CA THR A 37 6.85 -15.47 2.24
C THR A 37 7.82 -14.63 3.06
N ALA A 38 9.13 -14.74 2.80
CA ALA A 38 10.15 -13.93 3.47
C ALA A 38 9.99 -12.43 3.16
N ALA A 39 9.68 -12.07 1.92
CA ALA A 39 9.41 -10.69 1.52
C ALA A 39 8.17 -10.14 2.23
N VAL A 40 7.06 -10.89 2.23
CA VAL A 40 5.82 -10.51 2.93
C VAL A 40 6.05 -10.34 4.42
N GLN A 41 6.74 -11.28 5.06
CA GLN A 41 7.08 -11.16 6.49
C GLN A 41 7.97 -9.94 6.78
N THR A 42 8.88 -9.61 5.87
CA THR A 42 9.74 -8.42 5.99
C THR A 42 8.91 -7.14 5.91
N VAL A 43 7.98 -7.06 4.95
CA VAL A 43 7.06 -5.93 4.79
C VAL A 43 6.17 -5.77 6.01
N ILE A 44 5.53 -6.86 6.48
CA ILE A 44 4.65 -6.81 7.67
C ILE A 44 5.42 -6.32 8.91
N ARG A 45 6.63 -6.83 9.14
CA ARG A 45 7.47 -6.39 10.27
C ARG A 45 7.86 -4.92 10.16
N GLY A 46 8.22 -4.46 8.96
CA GLY A 46 8.48 -3.04 8.70
C GLY A 46 7.26 -2.17 8.96
N ASN A 47 6.09 -2.61 8.50
CA ASN A 47 4.84 -1.85 8.63
C ASN A 47 4.39 -1.70 10.08
N LEU A 48 4.65 -2.71 10.94
CA LEU A 48 4.41 -2.61 12.38
C LEU A 48 5.24 -1.51 13.04
N ILE A 49 6.52 -1.38 12.68
CA ILE A 49 7.40 -0.32 13.21
C ILE A 49 6.90 1.06 12.75
N ILE A 50 6.56 1.18 11.47
CA ILE A 50 6.02 2.42 10.89
C ILE A 50 4.70 2.82 11.57
N SER A 51 3.80 1.86 11.81
CA SER A 51 2.50 2.09 12.46
C SER A 51 2.66 2.66 13.87
N ILE A 52 3.65 2.19 14.62
CA ILE A 52 3.96 2.71 15.97
C ILE A 52 4.46 4.16 15.88
N LEU A 53 5.46 4.42 15.02
CA LEU A 53 6.01 5.76 14.83
C LEU A 53 4.94 6.76 14.38
N GLN A 54 4.08 6.34 13.44
CA GLN A 54 2.99 7.16 12.93
C GLN A 54 1.94 7.44 14.00
N GLY A 55 1.51 6.42 14.75
CA GLY A 55 0.57 6.61 15.87
C GLY A 55 1.12 7.58 16.92
N THR A 56 2.40 7.46 17.27
CA THR A 56 3.05 8.39 18.19
C THR A 56 3.11 9.81 17.64
N ALA A 57 3.47 9.98 16.36
CA ALA A 57 3.51 11.30 15.72
C ALA A 57 2.12 11.96 15.67
N ILE A 58 1.09 11.21 15.28
CA ILE A 58 -0.30 11.69 15.24
C ILE A 58 -0.79 12.06 16.65
N TYR A 59 -0.47 11.25 17.66
CA TYR A 59 -0.80 11.58 19.04
C TYR A 59 -0.20 12.91 19.48
N ILE A 60 1.10 13.13 19.19
CA ILE A 60 1.79 14.38 19.53
C ILE A 60 1.15 15.57 18.81
N LEU A 61 0.86 15.44 17.52
CA LEU A 61 0.23 16.49 16.72
C LEU A 61 -1.17 16.86 17.26
N LEU A 62 -2.01 15.85 17.54
CA LEU A 62 -3.36 16.08 18.06
C LEU A 62 -3.36 16.64 19.48
N TRP A 63 -2.40 16.22 20.31
CA TRP A 63 -2.23 16.76 21.65
C TRP A 63 -1.85 18.23 21.63
N ILE A 64 -0.88 18.62 20.78
CA ILE A 64 -0.47 20.02 20.61
C ILE A 64 -1.61 20.86 20.02
N ALA A 65 -2.41 20.29 19.11
CA ALA A 65 -3.57 20.94 18.52
C ALA A 65 -4.76 21.12 19.48
N GLY A 66 -4.69 20.58 20.71
CA GLY A 66 -5.78 20.69 21.68
C GLY A 66 -7.03 19.88 21.31
N ILE A 67 -6.89 18.88 20.43
CA ILE A 67 -7.99 18.00 20.04
C ILE A 67 -8.37 17.11 21.22
N SER A 68 -9.66 17.01 21.52
CA SER A 68 -10.18 16.09 22.53
C SER A 68 -9.88 14.63 22.15
N SER A 69 -9.50 13.79 23.11
CA SER A 69 -9.25 12.36 22.89
C SER A 69 -8.16 12.01 21.85
N PRO A 70 -6.96 12.63 21.90
CA PRO A 70 -5.91 12.44 20.89
C PRO A 70 -5.42 10.98 20.83
N PHE A 71 -5.47 10.25 21.95
CA PHE A 71 -5.13 8.84 22.02
C PHE A 71 -6.05 7.94 21.19
N LEU A 72 -7.35 8.26 21.14
CA LEU A 72 -8.33 7.49 20.37
C LEU A 72 -8.01 7.56 18.87
N TYR A 73 -7.82 8.78 18.35
CA TYR A 73 -7.53 9.00 16.95
C TYR A 73 -6.16 8.43 16.53
N ALA A 74 -5.14 8.60 17.38
CA ALA A 74 -3.82 8.04 17.14
C ALA A 74 -3.79 6.50 17.12
N SER A 75 -4.54 5.86 18.01
CA SER A 75 -4.63 4.38 18.06
C SER A 75 -5.41 3.81 16.87
N LEU A 76 -6.47 4.49 16.43
CA LEU A 76 -7.16 4.13 15.18
C LEU A 76 -6.22 4.25 13.98
N ALA A 77 -5.50 5.37 13.85
CA ALA A 77 -4.55 5.57 12.76
C ALA A 77 -3.44 4.50 12.75
N ALA A 78 -2.86 4.17 13.92
CA ALA A 78 -1.87 3.11 14.04
C ALA A 78 -2.43 1.74 13.66
N PHE A 79 -3.68 1.43 14.05
CA PHE A 79 -4.31 0.16 13.75
C PHE A 79 -4.58 -0.02 12.25
N PHE A 80 -5.11 1.02 11.58
CA PHE A 80 -5.39 0.97 10.15
C PHE A 80 -4.12 0.98 9.28
N SER A 81 -3.02 1.55 9.78
CA SER A 81 -1.71 1.58 9.10
C SER A 81 -1.08 0.19 8.89
N ILE A 82 -1.44 -0.79 9.73
CA ILE A 82 -0.92 -2.17 9.66
C ILE A 82 -1.29 -2.87 8.35
N ILE A 83 -2.41 -2.50 7.72
CA ILE A 83 -2.91 -3.14 6.49
C ILE A 83 -2.04 -2.70 5.30
N PRO A 84 -1.11 -3.56 4.80
CA PRO A 84 -0.27 -3.20 3.68
C PRO A 84 -1.16 -3.13 2.43
N VAL A 85 -0.95 -2.12 1.58
CA VAL A 85 -1.71 -1.80 0.35
C VAL A 85 -3.00 -1.00 0.56
N VAL A 86 -3.52 -0.88 1.78
CA VAL A 86 -4.77 -0.11 2.06
C VAL A 86 -4.54 1.06 3.04
N GLY A 87 -3.44 1.04 3.81
CA GLY A 87 -3.26 1.87 5.01
C GLY A 87 -3.33 3.40 4.83
N THR A 88 -2.73 3.96 3.78
CA THR A 88 -2.74 5.42 3.56
C THR A 88 -3.96 5.85 2.73
N SER A 89 -4.19 5.22 1.58
CA SER A 89 -5.26 5.61 0.66
C SER A 89 -6.66 5.50 1.28
N ALA A 90 -6.89 4.57 2.21
CA ALA A 90 -8.17 4.45 2.92
C ALA A 90 -8.43 5.57 3.95
N VAL A 91 -7.39 6.24 4.45
CA VAL A 91 -7.49 7.36 5.40
C VAL A 91 -7.61 8.69 4.65
N TRP A 92 -6.88 8.86 3.55
CA TRP A 92 -6.92 10.08 2.75
C TRP A 92 -8.23 10.27 1.99
N LEU A 93 -8.90 9.18 1.60
CA LEU A 93 -10.16 9.24 0.86
C LEU A 93 -11.26 9.99 1.63
N PRO A 94 -11.59 9.67 2.91
CA PRO A 94 -12.55 10.45 3.69
C PRO A 94 -12.07 11.87 4.03
N ILE A 95 -10.78 12.11 4.22
CA ILE A 95 -10.22 13.45 4.51
C ILE A 95 -10.32 14.37 3.27
N GLY A 96 -9.94 13.86 2.09
CA GLY A 96 -10.04 14.60 0.84
C GLY A 96 -11.49 14.92 0.49
N LEU A 97 -12.41 13.97 0.72
CA LEU A 97 -13.84 14.23 0.56
C LEU A 97 -14.35 15.29 1.55
N TYR A 98 -13.92 15.25 2.81
CA TYR A 98 -14.28 16.27 3.80
C TYR A 98 -13.81 17.68 3.36
N ILE A 99 -12.56 17.83 2.96
CA ILE A 99 -12.01 19.14 2.55
C ILE A 99 -12.66 19.63 1.25
N LEU A 100 -12.93 18.74 0.30
CA LEU A 100 -13.54 19.09 -0.97
C LEU A 100 -15.00 19.54 -0.81
N PHE A 101 -15.79 18.82 -0.01
CA PHE A 101 -17.23 19.04 0.09
C PHE A 101 -17.64 19.95 1.26
N LEU A 102 -16.90 19.96 2.37
CA LEU A 102 -17.26 20.74 3.55
C LEU A 102 -16.42 22.01 3.70
N GLU A 103 -15.14 22.01 3.30
CA GLU A 103 -14.27 23.19 3.41
C GLU A 103 -14.13 23.98 2.10
N ASN A 104 -14.63 23.45 0.98
CA ASN A 104 -14.61 24.06 -0.36
C ASN A 104 -13.22 24.57 -0.79
N ASN A 105 -12.16 23.88 -0.35
CA ASN A 105 -10.77 24.21 -0.68
C ASN A 105 -10.16 23.12 -1.59
N PRO A 106 -10.44 23.16 -2.91
CA PRO A 106 -10.02 22.11 -3.84
C PRO A 106 -8.50 22.03 -3.99
N MET A 107 -7.79 23.13 -3.76
CA MET A 107 -6.33 23.18 -3.88
C MET A 107 -5.65 22.36 -2.78
N MET A 108 -6.19 22.38 -1.56
CA MET A 108 -5.70 21.58 -0.43
C MET A 108 -6.00 20.09 -0.62
N ALA A 109 -7.15 19.74 -1.19
CA ALA A 109 -7.50 18.36 -1.51
C ALA A 109 -6.56 17.75 -2.59
N ILE A 110 -6.21 18.53 -3.63
CA ILE A 110 -5.28 18.11 -4.68
C ILE A 110 -3.86 17.96 -4.14
N PHE A 111 -3.41 18.88 -3.27
CA PHE A 111 -2.10 18.79 -2.63
C PHE A 111 -1.95 17.52 -1.79
N LEU A 112 -2.97 17.16 -0.99
CA LEU A 112 -2.96 15.94 -0.19
C LEU A 112 -2.96 14.66 -1.05
N TRP A 113 -3.62 14.69 -2.22
CA TRP A 113 -3.60 13.59 -3.18
C TRP A 113 -2.22 13.36 -3.82
N GLU A 114 -1.53 14.44 -4.23
CA GLU A 114 -0.17 14.32 -4.79
C GLU A 114 0.88 13.88 -3.76
N VAL A 115 0.72 14.34 -2.52
CA VAL A 115 1.58 13.92 -1.42
C VAL A 115 1.45 12.41 -1.19
N ASP A 116 0.24 11.84 -1.18
CA ASP A 116 0.03 10.38 -1.02
C ASP A 116 0.66 9.56 -2.16
N TYR A 117 0.54 10.04 -3.41
CA TYR A 117 1.10 9.37 -4.60
C TYR A 117 2.64 9.34 -4.60
N SER A 118 3.29 10.23 -3.85
CA SER A 118 4.75 10.35 -3.77
C SER A 118 5.38 9.36 -2.77
N PHE A 119 4.58 8.75 -1.90
CA PHE A 119 5.03 7.84 -0.83
C PHE A 119 4.59 6.38 -1.00
N THR A 120 3.92 6.05 -2.12
CA THR A 120 3.58 4.68 -2.54
C THR A 120 4.52 4.21 -3.64
#